data_AF-A0A7J3DIT6-F1
#
_entry.id   AF-A0A7J3DIT6-F1
#
_cell.length_a   1.000
_cell.length_b   1.000
_cell.length_c   1.000
_cell.angle_alpha   90.00
_cell.angle_beta   90.00
_cell.angle_gamma   90.00
#
_symmetry.space_group_name_H-M   'P 1'
#
loop_
_entity.id
_entity.type
_entity.pdbx_description
1 polymer ?
#
loop_
_entity_poly.entity_id
_entity_poly.type
_entity_poly.pdbx_seq_one_letter_code
_entity_poly.pdbx_strand_id
1 'polypeptide(L)'
;MKAVAFLLKDKQFFAKVDEGIRLVGNPIVVAKRMKENGVRLIHIEDADIKTMKNFDIYDKLTYIVNIEVEAPCDEKIIRKLLEVKARVVVELPCAELGKFEESKRLLVGKIKNWEDAEGIEFVNDVIVFSESDIETAERLGKRVLFWGKTKKKVFAEIEGYV
;
A
#
# COMPACT_ATOMS: atom_id res chain seq x y z
N MET A 1 8.60 -10.86 2.86
CA MET A 1 7.19 -11.25 2.63
C MET A 1 6.88 -11.03 1.16
N LYS A 2 6.06 -11.87 0.51
CA LYS A 2 5.64 -11.61 -0.89
C LYS A 2 4.42 -10.69 -0.91
N ALA A 3 4.55 -9.54 -1.59
CA ALA A 3 3.49 -8.58 -1.81
C ALA A 3 3.32 -8.30 -3.30
N VAL A 4 2.11 -7.87 -3.70
CA VAL A 4 1.78 -7.60 -5.10
C VAL A 4 0.96 -6.33 -5.25
N ALA A 5 1.11 -5.59 -6.35
CA ALA A 5 0.37 -4.35 -6.57
C ALA A 5 -0.69 -4.47 -7.68
N PHE A 6 -1.92 -4.04 -7.42
CA PHE A 6 -2.98 -3.93 -8.43
C PHE A 6 -3.51 -2.51 -8.53
N LEU A 7 -3.91 -2.13 -9.74
CA LEU A 7 -4.80 -0.99 -9.96
C LEU A 7 -6.24 -1.45 -9.74
N LEU A 8 -7.01 -0.71 -8.95
CA LEU A 8 -8.45 -0.92 -8.78
C LEU A 8 -9.20 0.19 -9.51
N LYS A 9 -10.15 -0.18 -10.35
CA LYS A 9 -11.07 0.74 -11.01
C LYS A 9 -12.40 0.05 -11.26
N ASP A 10 -13.52 0.73 -11.00
CA ASP A 10 -14.85 0.17 -11.24
C ASP A 10 -15.04 -1.25 -10.64
N LYS A 11 -14.52 -1.47 -9.42
CA LYS A 11 -14.55 -2.76 -8.71
C LYS A 11 -13.85 -3.93 -9.41
N GLN A 12 -12.93 -3.63 -10.33
CA GLN A 12 -12.11 -4.62 -11.04
C GLN A 12 -10.62 -4.36 -10.80
N PHE A 13 -9.85 -5.44 -10.65
CA PHE A 13 -8.39 -5.35 -10.61
C PHE A 13 -7.81 -5.35 -12.01
N PHE A 14 -6.81 -4.50 -12.19
CA PHE A 14 -5.98 -4.37 -13.36
C PHE A 14 -4.51 -4.47 -12.94
N ALA A 15 -3.68 -4.97 -13.85
CA ALA A 15 -2.24 -4.96 -13.71
C ALA A 15 -1.65 -4.03 -14.77
N LYS A 16 -0.68 -3.21 -14.38
CA LYS A 16 0.22 -2.58 -15.35
C LYS A 16 1.12 -3.68 -15.92
N VAL A 17 1.28 -3.68 -17.23
CA VAL A 17 2.18 -4.55 -17.97
C VAL A 17 3.00 -3.72 -18.95
N ASP A 18 4.09 -4.26 -19.50
CA ASP A 18 4.93 -3.57 -20.52
C ASP A 18 4.10 -2.86 -21.62
N GLU A 19 3.00 -3.48 -22.06
CA GLU A 19 2.11 -2.98 -23.13
C GLU A 19 0.96 -2.07 -22.63
N GLY A 20 0.89 -1.72 -21.35
CA GLY A 20 -0.12 -0.82 -20.78
C GLY A 20 -0.85 -1.40 -19.56
N ILE A 21 -2.19 -1.44 -19.59
CA ILE A 21 -3.01 -1.87 -18.45
C ILE A 21 -3.92 -3.02 -18.89
N ARG A 22 -3.85 -4.14 -18.18
CA ARG A 22 -4.64 -5.36 -18.46
C ARG A 22 -5.62 -5.66 -17.35
N LEU A 23 -6.87 -5.99 -17.70
CA LEU A 23 -7.86 -6.49 -16.77
C LEU A 23 -7.42 -7.85 -16.21
N VAL A 24 -7.32 -7.94 -14.88
CA VAL A 24 -7.03 -9.17 -14.14
C VAL A 24 -8.34 -9.85 -13.75
N GLY A 25 -9.34 -9.06 -13.33
CA GLY A 25 -10.70 -9.52 -13.03
C GLY A 25 -11.18 -9.14 -11.64
N ASN A 26 -12.12 -9.92 -11.10
CA ASN A 26 -12.78 -9.62 -9.84
C ASN A 26 -11.79 -9.64 -8.65
N PRO A 27 -11.70 -8.57 -7.83
CA PRO A 27 -10.73 -8.45 -6.74
C PRO A 27 -10.76 -9.59 -5.73
N ILE A 28 -11.95 -10.11 -5.38
CA ILE A 28 -12.12 -11.17 -4.39
C ILE A 28 -11.56 -12.49 -4.90
N VAL A 29 -11.84 -12.83 -6.16
CA VAL A 29 -11.33 -14.04 -6.80
C VAL A 29 -9.80 -13.97 -6.94
N VAL A 30 -9.30 -12.82 -7.38
CA VAL A 30 -7.85 -12.58 -7.51
C VAL A 30 -7.16 -12.69 -6.15
N ALA A 31 -7.69 -12.07 -5.11
CA ALA A 31 -7.09 -12.10 -3.77
C ALA A 31 -7.01 -13.51 -3.18
N LYS A 32 -8.04 -14.34 -3.36
CA LYS A 32 -8.01 -15.76 -2.95
C LYS A 32 -6.89 -16.53 -3.66
N ARG A 33 -6.80 -16.39 -4.98
CA ARG A 33 -5.75 -17.03 -5.78
C ARG A 33 -4.35 -16.55 -5.40
N MET A 34 -4.17 -15.25 -5.15
CA MET A 34 -2.88 -14.70 -4.70
C MET A 34 -2.47 -15.27 -3.34
N LYS A 35 -3.41 -15.36 -2.39
CA LYS A 35 -3.19 -15.96 -1.07
C LYS A 35 -2.76 -17.42 -1.18
N GLU A 36 -3.41 -18.21 -2.05
CA GLU A 36 -3.05 -19.60 -2.34
C GLU A 36 -1.63 -19.71 -2.89
N ASN A 37 -1.20 -18.73 -3.70
CA ASN A 37 0.17 -18.61 -4.22
C ASN A 37 1.18 -18.01 -3.22
N GLY A 38 0.83 -17.91 -1.94
CA GLY A 38 1.73 -17.45 -0.88
C GLY A 38 1.89 -15.93 -0.77
N VAL A 39 1.14 -15.14 -1.54
CA VAL A 39 1.07 -13.68 -1.36
C VAL A 39 0.42 -13.38 -0.02
N ARG A 40 1.01 -12.46 0.75
CA ARG A 40 0.53 -12.09 2.09
C ARG A 40 0.02 -10.67 2.19
N LEU A 41 0.27 -9.84 1.18
CA LEU A 41 -0.12 -8.44 1.11
C LEU A 41 -0.48 -8.07 -0.34
N ILE A 42 -1.59 -7.37 -0.51
CA ILE A 42 -1.96 -6.73 -1.77
C ILE A 42 -1.89 -5.21 -1.59
N HIS A 43 -1.04 -4.56 -2.36
CA HIS A 43 -0.98 -3.12 -2.52
C HIS A 43 -2.00 -2.68 -3.59
N ILE A 44 -2.78 -1.65 -3.30
CA ILE A 44 -3.88 -1.20 -4.16
C ILE A 44 -3.71 0.28 -4.50
N GLU A 45 -3.52 0.56 -5.79
CA GLU A 45 -3.70 1.90 -6.35
C GLU A 45 -5.17 2.02 -6.82
N ASP A 46 -6.02 2.80 -6.14
CA ASP A 46 -7.42 2.97 -6.57
C ASP A 46 -7.60 4.25 -7.41
N ALA A 47 -7.98 4.07 -8.67
CA ALA A 47 -8.26 5.17 -9.59
C ALA A 47 -9.46 6.03 -9.14
N ASP A 48 -10.37 5.47 -8.35
CA ASP A 48 -11.61 6.09 -7.89
C ASP A 48 -11.57 6.47 -6.40
N ILE A 49 -10.38 6.49 -5.77
CA ILE A 49 -10.23 6.61 -4.30
C ILE A 49 -10.95 7.82 -3.71
N LYS A 50 -10.91 8.96 -4.41
CA LYS A 50 -11.56 10.21 -3.95
C LYS A 50 -13.07 10.08 -3.78
N THR A 51 -13.71 9.17 -4.53
CA THR A 51 -15.15 8.91 -4.44
C THR A 51 -15.48 7.80 -3.44
N MET A 52 -14.49 7.03 -3.01
CA MET A 52 -14.65 5.84 -2.16
C MET A 52 -15.64 4.80 -2.73
N LYS A 53 -15.85 4.79 -4.06
CA LYS A 53 -16.79 3.89 -4.76
C LYS A 53 -16.46 2.41 -4.54
N ASN A 54 -15.18 2.11 -4.31
CA ASN A 54 -14.67 0.76 -4.11
C ASN A 54 -14.60 0.34 -2.62
N PHE A 55 -15.17 1.12 -1.69
CA PHE A 55 -15.06 0.86 -0.24
C PHE A 55 -15.49 -0.56 0.18
N ASP A 56 -16.59 -1.06 -0.38
CA ASP A 56 -17.09 -2.40 -0.06
C ASP A 56 -16.14 -3.52 -0.52
N ILE A 57 -15.25 -3.24 -1.47
CA ILE A 57 -14.21 -4.16 -1.91
C ILE A 57 -13.11 -4.24 -0.85
N TYR A 58 -12.71 -3.11 -0.25
CA TYR A 58 -11.67 -3.10 0.80
C TYR A 58 -12.07 -3.92 2.00
N ASP A 59 -13.29 -3.70 2.50
CA ASP A 59 -13.84 -4.45 3.63
C ASP A 59 -13.83 -5.96 3.35
N LYS A 60 -14.29 -6.40 2.17
CA LYS A 60 -14.27 -7.82 1.81
C LYS A 60 -12.85 -8.39 1.67
N LEU A 61 -11.91 -7.60 1.15
CA LEU A 61 -10.53 -8.03 0.94
C LEU A 61 -9.77 -8.22 2.25
N THR A 62 -9.99 -7.39 3.27
CA THR A 62 -9.28 -7.47 4.55
C THR A 62 -9.57 -8.77 5.31
N TYR A 63 -10.71 -9.42 5.07
CA TYR A 63 -11.00 -10.77 5.59
C TYR A 63 -10.23 -11.89 4.87
N ILE A 64 -9.67 -11.61 3.69
CA ILE A 64 -9.02 -12.62 2.84
C ILE A 64 -7.50 -12.53 3.00
N VAL A 65 -6.93 -11.35 2.78
CA VAL A 65 -5.49 -11.09 2.76
C VAL A 65 -5.23 -9.68 3.31
N ASN A 66 -4.03 -9.42 3.84
CA ASN A 66 -3.70 -8.05 4.19
C ASN A 66 -3.74 -7.20 2.93
N ILE A 67 -4.33 -6.02 3.03
CA ILE A 67 -4.28 -5.03 1.97
C ILE A 67 -3.67 -3.75 2.49
N GLU A 68 -3.06 -3.01 1.58
CA GLU A 68 -2.73 -1.62 1.76
C GLU A 68 -3.25 -0.81 0.56
N VAL A 69 -3.85 0.34 0.83
CA VAL A 69 -4.54 1.16 -0.18
C VAL A 69 -3.89 2.53 -0.22
N GLU A 70 -3.50 2.97 -1.42
CA GLU A 70 -3.03 4.35 -1.61
C GLU A 70 -4.17 5.34 -1.41
N ALA A 71 -3.94 6.33 -0.57
CA ALA A 71 -4.87 7.38 -0.24
C ALA A 71 -4.20 8.75 -0.39
N PRO A 72 -4.97 9.78 -0.78
CA PRO A 72 -4.51 11.15 -0.62
C PRO A 72 -4.33 11.48 0.88
N CYS A 73 -3.57 12.53 1.18
CA CYS A 73 -3.50 13.12 2.51
C CYS A 73 -4.84 13.82 2.85
N ASP A 74 -5.88 13.03 3.14
CA ASP A 74 -7.23 13.47 3.47
C ASP A 74 -7.76 12.69 4.68
N GLU A 75 -8.10 13.41 5.75
CA GLU A 75 -8.53 12.82 7.02
C GLU A 75 -9.72 11.87 6.87
N LYS A 76 -10.72 12.25 6.04
CA LYS A 76 -11.97 11.49 5.91
C LYS A 76 -11.74 10.17 5.20
N ILE A 77 -10.89 10.16 4.18
CA ILE A 77 -10.52 8.94 3.45
C ILE A 77 -9.67 8.03 4.33
N ILE A 78 -8.63 8.58 4.98
CA ILE A 78 -7.76 7.82 5.89
C ILE A 78 -8.59 7.14 6.99
N ARG A 79 -9.45 7.91 7.68
CA ARG A 79 -10.32 7.38 8.74
C ARG A 79 -11.18 6.22 8.27
N LYS A 80 -11.84 6.35 7.11
CA LYS A 80 -12.68 5.27 6.54
C LYS A 80 -11.88 4.01 6.24
N LEU A 81 -10.70 4.13 5.65
CA LEU A 81 -9.87 2.96 5.35
C LEU A 81 -9.40 2.25 6.64
N LEU A 82 -9.11 3.01 7.69
CA LEU A 82 -8.76 2.45 9.01
C LEU A 82 -9.94 1.74 9.67
N GLU A 83 -11.19 2.18 9.47
CA GLU A 83 -12.39 1.52 10.02
C GLU A 83 -12.51 0.05 9.56
N VAL A 84 -12.13 -0.23 8.32
CA VAL A 84 -12.11 -1.60 7.75
C VAL A 84 -10.79 -2.33 7.98
N LYS A 85 -9.89 -1.75 8.79
CA LYS A 85 -8.54 -2.28 9.11
C LYS A 85 -7.64 -2.47 7.88
N ALA A 86 -7.89 -1.72 6.80
CA ALA A 86 -6.95 -1.64 5.70
C ALA A 86 -5.71 -0.85 6.15
N ARG A 87 -4.53 -1.25 5.68
CA ARG A 87 -3.34 -0.40 5.82
C ARG A 87 -3.51 0.78 4.86
N VAL A 88 -3.16 1.99 5.30
CA VAL A 88 -3.30 3.21 4.51
C VAL A 88 -1.93 3.67 4.08
N VAL A 89 -1.72 3.71 2.77
CA VAL A 89 -0.49 4.22 2.16
C VAL A 89 -0.71 5.69 1.80
N VAL A 90 0.15 6.57 2.31
CA VAL A 90 0.06 8.00 2.06
C VAL A 90 1.43 8.49 1.60
N GLU A 91 1.45 9.28 0.52
CA GLU A 91 2.67 9.95 0.08
C GLU A 91 3.07 11.01 1.12
N LEU A 92 4.33 10.99 1.54
CA LEU A 92 4.88 11.99 2.44
C LEU A 92 5.41 13.19 1.65
N PRO A 93 5.26 14.42 2.17
CA PRO A 93 4.77 14.78 3.51
C PRO A 93 3.23 14.74 3.65
N CYS A 94 2.73 14.43 4.86
CA CYS A 94 1.29 14.46 5.15
C CYS A 94 0.96 14.88 6.59
N ALA A 95 0.44 16.10 6.75
CA ALA A 95 0.10 16.68 8.05
C ALA A 95 -1.05 15.96 8.80
N GLU A 96 -1.92 15.26 8.06
CA GLU A 96 -3.07 14.57 8.65
C GLU A 96 -2.68 13.35 9.50
N LEU A 97 -1.49 12.77 9.28
CA LEU A 97 -1.07 11.53 9.94
C LEU A 97 -1.00 11.63 11.47
N GLY A 98 -0.67 12.80 12.01
CA GLY A 98 -0.59 13.01 13.46
C GLY A 98 -1.91 12.74 14.19
N LYS A 99 -3.04 12.91 13.51
CA LYS A 99 -4.38 12.61 14.07
C LYS A 99 -4.65 11.11 14.25
N PHE A 100 -3.80 10.25 13.69
CA PHE A 100 -3.98 8.80 13.64
C PHE A 100 -2.83 8.05 14.31
N GLU A 101 -2.10 8.69 15.23
CA GLU A 101 -0.94 8.10 15.92
C GLU A 101 -1.27 6.75 16.58
N GLU A 102 -2.46 6.61 17.18
CA GLU A 102 -2.93 5.34 17.77
C GLU A 102 -3.05 4.20 16.75
N SER A 103 -3.24 4.54 15.48
CA SER A 103 -3.34 3.62 14.34
C SER A 103 -2.04 3.48 13.55
N LYS A 104 -0.91 3.97 14.05
CA LYS A 104 0.42 3.96 13.39
C LYS A 104 0.81 2.62 12.75
N ARG A 105 0.39 1.48 13.33
CA ARG A 105 0.66 0.13 12.78
C ARG A 105 -0.01 -0.14 11.43
N LEU A 106 -1.07 0.59 11.10
CA LEU A 106 -1.80 0.51 9.84
C LEU A 106 -1.40 1.65 8.88
N LEU A 107 -0.55 2.58 9.29
CA LEU A 107 -0.10 3.69 8.44
C LEU A 107 1.23 3.35 7.77
N VAL A 108 1.29 3.61 6.47
CA VAL A 108 2.44 3.34 5.61
C VAL A 108 2.81 4.63 4.88
N GLY A 109 4.05 5.08 5.02
CA GLY A 109 4.55 6.26 4.31
C GLY A 109 5.15 5.87 2.97
N LYS A 110 4.69 6.45 1.86
CA LYS A 110 5.31 6.31 0.54
C LYS A 110 6.26 7.47 0.32
N ILE A 111 7.56 7.19 0.21
CA ILE A 111 8.61 8.21 0.14
C ILE A 111 9.14 8.27 -1.28
N LYS A 112 8.95 9.41 -1.95
CA LYS A 112 9.59 9.70 -3.24
C LYS A 112 10.86 10.55 -3.10
N ASN A 113 10.89 11.42 -2.10
CA ASN A 113 12.05 12.23 -1.73
C ASN A 113 12.21 12.21 -0.21
N TRP A 114 13.41 11.87 0.27
CA TRP A 114 13.72 11.83 1.70
C TRP A 114 13.91 13.20 2.33
N GLU A 115 14.22 14.21 1.52
CA GLU A 115 14.38 15.59 1.99
C GLU A 115 13.05 16.15 2.54
N ASP A 116 11.91 15.61 2.08
CA ASP A 116 10.55 16.04 2.42
C ASP A 116 9.73 14.94 3.13
N ALA A 117 10.37 14.17 4.03
CA ALA A 117 9.74 13.03 4.72
C ALA A 117 8.95 13.41 6.00
N GLU A 118 8.38 14.61 6.09
CA GLU A 118 7.58 15.04 7.25
C GLU A 118 6.38 14.09 7.49
N GLY A 119 6.16 13.70 8.75
CA GLY A 119 5.12 12.76 9.15
C GLY A 119 5.57 11.29 9.16
N ILE A 120 6.84 11.01 8.81
CA ILE A 120 7.43 9.68 8.89
C ILE A 120 7.39 9.09 10.31
N GLU A 121 7.45 9.92 11.35
CA GLU A 121 7.32 9.53 12.75
C GLU A 121 5.97 8.86 13.05
N PHE A 122 4.91 9.21 12.32
CA PHE A 122 3.55 8.71 12.51
C PHE A 122 3.25 7.40 11.76
N VAL A 123 4.16 6.95 10.89
CA VAL A 123 4.01 5.67 10.16
C VAL A 123 4.89 4.58 10.77
N ASN A 124 4.46 3.33 10.70
CA ASN A 124 5.29 2.19 11.14
C ASN A 124 6.13 1.61 10.00
N ASP A 125 5.55 1.62 8.81
CA ASP A 125 6.12 1.02 7.60
C ASP A 125 6.35 2.10 6.55
N VAL A 126 7.32 1.89 5.67
CA VAL A 126 7.58 2.80 4.55
C VAL A 126 7.75 2.04 3.23
N ILE A 127 7.24 2.62 2.15
CA ILE A 127 7.49 2.16 0.78
C ILE A 127 8.61 2.99 0.19
N VAL A 128 9.63 2.30 -0.34
CA VAL A 128 10.81 2.91 -0.98
C VAL A 128 11.06 2.29 -2.36
N PHE A 129 11.72 3.04 -3.23
CA PHE A 129 11.90 2.70 -4.65
C PHE A 129 13.37 2.49 -5.05
N SER A 130 14.32 2.75 -4.15
CA SER A 130 15.75 2.56 -4.41
C SER A 130 16.44 1.84 -3.24
N GLU A 131 17.48 1.05 -3.53
CA GLU A 131 18.18 0.29 -2.47
C GLU A 131 18.96 1.19 -1.50
N SER A 132 19.31 2.41 -1.91
CA SER A 132 19.92 3.41 -1.02
C SER A 132 18.97 3.88 0.07
N ASP A 133 17.67 3.93 -0.24
CA ASP A 133 16.63 4.40 0.69
C ASP A 133 16.31 3.41 1.79
N ILE A 134 16.63 2.12 1.58
CA ILE A 134 16.41 1.05 2.54
C ILE A 134 17.17 1.35 3.85
N GLU A 135 18.44 1.74 3.75
CA GLU A 135 19.27 2.00 4.93
C GLU A 135 18.81 3.23 5.71
N THR A 136 18.34 4.27 5.01
CA THR A 136 17.78 5.47 5.62
C THR A 136 16.53 5.11 6.43
N ALA A 137 15.61 4.33 5.85
CA ALA A 137 14.41 3.86 6.54
C ALA A 137 14.72 2.99 7.76
N GLU A 138 15.69 2.08 7.65
CA GLU A 138 16.10 1.19 8.75
C GLU A 138 16.71 1.97 9.92
N ARG A 139 17.54 2.99 9.66
CA ARG A 139 18.09 3.87 10.69
C ARG A 139 17.00 4.62 11.47
N LEU A 140 15.88 4.90 10.83
CA LEU A 140 14.70 5.52 11.45
C LEU A 140 13.77 4.50 12.13
N GLY A 141 14.19 3.24 12.22
CA GLY A 141 13.43 2.16 12.86
C GLY A 141 12.17 1.75 12.10
N LYS A 142 12.08 2.04 10.79
CA LYS A 142 10.92 1.71 9.96
C LYS A 142 11.06 0.33 9.34
N ARG A 143 9.94 -0.37 9.16
CA ARG A 143 9.92 -1.58 8.32
C ARG A 143 9.80 -1.19 6.87
N VAL A 144 10.64 -1.78 6.03
CA VAL A 144 10.74 -1.40 4.61
C VAL A 144 9.93 -2.34 3.73
N LEU A 145 9.01 -1.77 2.94
CA LEU A 145 8.40 -2.39 1.78
C LEU A 145 9.11 -1.87 0.54
N PHE A 146 9.88 -2.72 -0.12
CA PHE A 146 10.65 -2.33 -1.30
C PHE A 146 9.84 -2.54 -2.56
N TRP A 147 9.73 -1.51 -3.41
CA TRP A 147 9.07 -1.63 -4.70
C TRP A 147 10.03 -2.25 -5.73
N GLY A 148 9.80 -3.51 -6.09
CA GLY A 148 10.66 -4.31 -6.96
C GLY A 148 11.34 -5.47 -6.24
N LYS A 149 12.49 -5.91 -6.77
CA LYS A 149 13.30 -6.99 -6.21
C LYS A 149 14.63 -6.45 -5.70
N THR A 150 15.08 -6.93 -4.55
CA THR A 150 16.34 -6.53 -3.93
C THR A 150 17.09 -7.72 -3.35
N LYS A 151 18.41 -7.60 -3.25
CA LYS A 151 19.23 -8.57 -2.50
C LYS A 151 19.25 -8.27 -1.00
N LYS A 152 18.84 -7.06 -0.59
CA LYS A 152 18.80 -6.65 0.82
C LYS A 152 17.61 -7.30 1.52
N LYS A 153 17.73 -7.52 2.83
CA LYS A 153 16.65 -8.09 3.63
C LYS A 153 15.61 -7.00 3.93
N VAL A 154 14.46 -7.07 3.29
CA VAL A 154 13.34 -6.14 3.52
C VAL A 154 12.12 -6.86 4.11
N PHE A 155 11.20 -6.11 4.71
CA PHE A 155 9.98 -6.70 5.28
C PHE A 155 9.09 -7.30 4.18
N ALA A 156 8.91 -6.56 3.08
CA ALA A 156 8.21 -7.04 1.89
C ALA A 156 8.91 -6.56 0.61
N GLU A 157 8.88 -7.40 -0.41
CA GLU A 157 9.13 -6.99 -1.79
C GLU A 157 7.75 -6.87 -2.44
N ILE A 158 7.42 -5.66 -2.89
CA ILE A 158 6.21 -5.37 -3.64
C ILE A 158 6.54 -5.61 -5.10
N GLU A 159 6.05 -6.72 -5.63
CA GLU A 159 6.06 -6.95 -7.07
C GLU A 159 4.95 -6.08 -7.69
N GLY A 160 5.33 -4.87 -8.10
CA GLY A 160 4.65 -4.14 -9.17
C GLY A 160 4.92 -4.87 -10.48
N TYR A 161 3.89 -5.00 -11.32
CA TYR A 161 3.89 -6.03 -12.36
C TYR A 161 4.55 -5.64 -13.70
N VAL A 162 5.07 -6.71 -14.34
CA VAL A 162 5.92 -6.87 -15.54
C VAL A 162 5.48 -6.05 -16.74
#